data_AF-A0A0F9GBJ6-F1
#
_entry.id   AF-A0A0F9GBJ6-F1
#
_cell.length_a   1.000
_cell.length_b   1.000
_cell.length_c   1.000
_cell.angle_alpha   90.00
_cell.angle_beta   90.00
_cell.angle_gamma   90.00
#
_symmetry.space_group_name_H-M   'P 1'
#
loop_
_entity.id
_entity.type
_entity.pdbx_description
1 polymer ?
#
loop_
_entity_poly.entity_id
_entity_poly.type
_entity_poly.pdbx_seq_one_letter_code
_entity_poly.pdbx_strand_id
1 'polypeptide(L)'
;MKDPSDVLLTAIYTALNENITYSSVDVPVYTRVISWEDRPSDEFIQINEVRWGESGPKDAFICEGTVDIFVDTFFTGKDEGSKKPMNSISNQVTLLIGAR
;
A
#
# COMPACT_ATOMS: atom_id res chain seq x y z
N MET A 1 -6.28 -11.83 21.53
CA MET A 1 -5.08 -11.37 20.78
C MET A 1 -5.62 -10.60 19.59
N LYS A 2 -5.12 -9.39 19.29
CA LYS A 2 -5.50 -8.70 18.04
C LYS A 2 -5.09 -9.58 16.87
N ASP A 3 -5.89 -9.64 15.81
CA ASP A 3 -5.51 -10.38 14.61
C ASP A 3 -4.16 -9.80 14.11
N PRO A 4 -3.11 -10.64 13.93
CA PRO A 4 -1.87 -10.20 13.31
C PRO A 4 -2.08 -9.46 11.99
N SER A 5 -3.16 -9.76 11.25
CA SER A 5 -3.59 -9.06 10.03
C SER A 5 -3.81 -7.57 10.28
N ASP A 6 -4.62 -7.23 11.29
CA ASP A 6 -4.96 -5.86 11.67
C ASP A 6 -3.71 -5.10 12.13
N VAL A 7 -2.83 -5.78 12.86
CA VAL A 7 -1.59 -5.16 13.37
C VAL A 7 -0.66 -4.79 12.21
N LEU A 8 -0.46 -5.70 11.26
CA LEU A 8 0.39 -5.47 10.10
C LEU A 8 -0.19 -4.40 9.18
N LEU A 9 -1.49 -4.47 8.90
CA LEU A 9 -2.19 -3.50 8.06
C LEU A 9 -2.21 -2.11 8.70
N THR A 10 -2.42 -2.01 10.01
CA THR A 10 -2.31 -0.74 10.76
C THR A 10 -0.90 -0.17 10.70
N ALA A 11 0.13 -1.01 10.84
CA ALA A 11 1.52 -0.57 10.77
C ALA A 11 1.88 -0.02 9.38
N ILE A 12 1.48 -0.73 8.31
CA ILE A 12 1.69 -0.29 6.93
C ILE A 12 0.92 1.01 6.65
N TYR A 13 -0.36 1.08 7.03
CA TYR A 13 -1.16 2.29 6.87
C TYR A 13 -0.52 3.48 7.58
N THR A 14 -0.09 3.31 8.84
CA THR A 14 0.56 4.37 9.62
C THR A 14 1.89 4.81 8.99
N ALA A 15 2.65 3.88 8.41
CA ALA A 15 3.91 4.20 7.75
C ALA A 15 3.71 5.00 6.45
N LEU A 16 2.63 4.75 5.72
CA LEU A 16 2.37 5.38 4.41
C LEU A 16 1.52 6.65 4.50
N ASN A 17 0.48 6.65 5.34
CA ASN A 17 -0.47 7.74 5.45
C ASN A 17 0.25 9.04 5.87
N GLU A 18 0.00 10.13 5.15
CA GLU A 18 0.63 11.45 5.36
C GLU A 18 2.17 11.48 5.19
N ASN A 19 2.80 10.37 4.78
CA ASN A 19 4.25 10.26 4.58
C ASN A 19 4.63 10.10 3.10
N ILE A 20 3.65 9.98 2.20
CA ILE A 20 3.84 9.93 0.76
C ILE A 20 3.35 11.22 0.15
N THR A 21 4.22 11.88 -0.62
CA THR A 21 3.84 13.07 -1.37
C THR A 21 4.21 12.95 -2.84
N TYR A 22 3.44 13.61 -3.69
CA TYR A 22 3.79 13.84 -5.09
C TYR A 22 3.41 15.27 -5.47
N SER A 23 4.32 16.00 -6.12
CA SER A 23 4.11 17.40 -6.50
C SER A 23 3.67 18.31 -5.33
N SER A 24 4.15 18.04 -4.11
CA SER A 24 3.80 18.74 -2.86
C SER A 24 2.36 18.51 -2.37
N VAL A 25 1.68 17.48 -2.89
CA VAL A 25 0.36 17.04 -2.43
C VAL A 25 0.49 15.67 -1.78
N ASP A 26 -0.19 15.48 -0.65
CA ASP A 26 -0.25 14.19 0.04
C ASP A 26 -1.02 13.18 -0.80
N VAL A 27 -0.44 11.99 -0.98
CA VAL A 27 -1.09 10.90 -1.71
C VAL A 27 -1.97 10.12 -0.73
N PRO A 28 -3.30 10.07 -0.93
CA PRO A 28 -4.20 9.37 -0.02
C PRO A 28 -3.94 7.86 -0.02
N VAL A 29 -4.03 7.28 1.18
CA VAL A 29 -3.84 5.83 1.40
C VAL A 29 -5.16 5.22 1.88
N TYR A 30 -5.56 4.13 1.25
CA TYR A 30 -6.78 3.40 1.58
C TYR A 30 -6.47 1.97 1.99
N THR A 31 -7.09 1.50 3.08
CA THR A 31 -6.99 0.12 3.56
C THR A 31 -8.15 -0.76 3.06
N ARG A 32 -8.85 -0.31 2.03
CA ARG A 32 -10.00 -0.99 1.43
C ARG A 32 -9.84 -1.03 -0.07
N VAL A 33 -10.47 -2.00 -0.69
CA VAL A 33 -10.63 -2.03 -2.14
C VAL A 33 -11.50 -0.86 -2.57
N ILE A 34 -11.00 -0.02 -3.47
CA ILE A 34 -11.75 1.09 -4.04
C ILE A 34 -12.42 0.61 -5.33
N SER A 35 -13.77 0.65 -5.36
CA SER A 35 -14.52 0.33 -6.58
C SER A 35 -14.29 1.40 -7.64
N TRP A 36 -14.67 1.10 -8.88
CA TRP A 36 -14.57 2.07 -9.96
C TRP A 36 -15.41 3.34 -9.69
N GLU A 37 -16.56 3.23 -9.01
CA GLU A 37 -17.42 4.37 -8.71
C GLU A 37 -16.88 5.27 -7.58
N ASP A 38 -16.17 4.68 -6.62
CA ASP A 38 -15.59 5.38 -5.46
C ASP A 38 -14.17 5.90 -5.73
N ARG A 39 -13.66 5.71 -6.95
CA ARG A 39 -12.26 5.94 -7.29
C ARG A 39 -11.91 7.43 -7.29
N PRO A 40 -10.85 7.86 -6.56
CA PRO A 40 -10.34 9.22 -6.65
C PRO A 40 -9.94 9.58 -8.08
N SER A 41 -10.06 10.86 -8.43
CA SER A 41 -9.61 11.37 -9.72
C SER A 41 -8.08 11.50 -9.82
N ASP A 42 -7.41 11.60 -8.68
CA ASP A 42 -5.96 11.80 -8.56
C ASP A 42 -5.23 10.51 -8.12
N GLU A 43 -3.90 10.58 -7.92
CA GLU A 43 -3.09 9.44 -7.45
C GLU A 43 -3.52 8.95 -6.07
N PHE A 44 -3.50 7.62 -5.86
CA PHE A 44 -3.77 7.03 -4.55
C PHE A 44 -3.02 5.71 -4.34
N ILE A 45 -2.93 5.30 -3.08
CA ILE A 45 -2.40 3.99 -2.69
C ILE A 45 -3.53 3.17 -2.08
N GLN A 46 -3.64 1.92 -2.52
CA GLN A 46 -4.55 0.93 -1.98
C GLN A 46 -3.75 -0.21 -1.35
N ILE A 47 -3.90 -0.38 -0.04
CA ILE A 47 -3.37 -1.52 0.71
C ILE A 47 -4.44 -2.60 0.67
N ASN A 48 -4.12 -3.73 0.02
CA ASN A 48 -5.00 -4.87 -0.12
C ASN A 48 -4.67 -5.97 0.88
N GLU A 49 -5.52 -7.00 0.84
CA GLU A 49 -5.63 -8.12 1.77
C GLU A 49 -4.28 -8.69 2.20
N VAL A 50 -4.21 -8.99 3.51
CA VAL A 50 -3.12 -9.76 4.10
C VAL A 50 -3.48 -11.24 4.03
N ARG A 51 -2.79 -12.01 3.19
CA ARG A 51 -2.93 -13.48 3.16
C ARG A 51 -2.02 -14.10 4.20
N TRP A 52 -2.58 -14.94 5.07
CA TRP A 52 -1.82 -15.67 6.08
C TRP A 52 -1.60 -17.12 5.66
N GLY A 53 -0.36 -17.57 5.77
CA GLY A 53 0.01 -18.98 5.72
C GLY A 53 0.35 -19.47 7.12
N GLU A 54 -0.10 -20.68 7.47
CA GLU A 54 0.50 -21.39 8.60
C GLU A 54 1.98 -21.64 8.27
N SER A 55 2.88 -21.22 9.15
CA SER A 55 4.27 -21.65 9.05
C SER A 55 4.33 -23.16 9.32
N GLY A 56 5.31 -23.86 8.73
CA GLY A 56 5.39 -25.31 8.81
C GLY A 56 5.41 -25.84 10.26
N PRO A 57 5.10 -27.13 10.49
CA PRO A 57 4.89 -27.72 11.82
C PRO A 57 6.10 -27.66 12.77
N LYS A 58 7.25 -27.15 12.35
CA LYS A 58 8.43 -26.92 13.20
C LYS A 58 8.44 -25.54 13.87
N ASP A 59 7.60 -24.61 13.42
CA ASP A 59 7.63 -23.21 13.82
C ASP A 59 6.28 -22.71 14.35
N ALA A 60 5.69 -23.44 15.32
CA ALA A 60 4.36 -23.15 15.90
C ALA A 60 4.19 -21.74 16.55
N PHE A 61 5.24 -20.90 16.53
CA PHE A 61 5.25 -19.52 17.01
C PHE A 61 5.52 -18.48 15.91
N ILE A 62 5.68 -18.90 14.66
CA ILE A 62 5.90 -18.02 13.50
C ILE A 62 4.62 -18.01 12.65
N CYS A 63 4.18 -16.82 12.25
CA CYS A 63 3.11 -16.66 11.27
C CYS A 63 3.69 -15.94 10.06
N GLU A 64 3.45 -16.49 8.87
CA GLU A 64 3.83 -15.85 7.61
C GLU A 64 2.61 -15.13 7.05
N GLY A 65 2.80 -13.85 6.71
CA GLY A 65 1.76 -13.00 6.13
C GLY A 65 2.29 -12.31 4.89
N THR A 66 1.49 -12.29 3.83
CA THR A 66 1.76 -11.54 2.59
C THR A 66 0.78 -10.40 2.50
N VAL A 67 1.27 -9.17 2.29
CA VAL A 67 0.44 -7.97 2.05
C VAL A 67 0.69 -7.49 0.64
N ASP A 68 -0.39 -7.30 -0.12
CA ASP A 68 -0.30 -6.70 -1.45
C ASP A 68 -0.58 -5.19 -1.36
N ILE A 69 0.34 -4.36 -1.84
CA ILE A 69 0.19 -2.90 -1.89
C ILE A 69 0.11 -2.48 -3.36
N PHE A 70 -0.98 -1.82 -3.72
CA PHE A 70 -1.24 -1.33 -5.06
C PHE A 70 -1.08 0.19 -5.06
N VAL A 71 -0.27 0.70 -6.00
CA VAL A 71 -0.12 2.13 -6.24
C VAL A 71 -0.80 2.43 -7.56
N ASP A 72 -1.88 3.20 -7.51
CA ASP A 72 -2.63 3.57 -8.69
C ASP A 72 -2.45 5.07 -8.99
N THR A 73 -2.10 5.39 -10.23
CA THR A 73 -1.97 6.77 -10.70
C THR A 73 -2.88 6.97 -11.92
N PHE A 74 -3.82 7.91 -11.84
CA PHE A 74 -4.79 8.18 -12.90
C PHE A 74 -4.44 9.45 -13.65
N PHE A 75 -4.53 9.38 -14.98
CA PHE A 75 -4.43 10.55 -15.85
C PHE A 75 -5.70 10.62 -16.71
N THR A 76 -6.56 11.59 -16.44
CA THR A 76 -7.50 12.09 -17.44
C THR A 76 -6.71 12.90 -18.47
N GLY A 77 -6.07 12.22 -19.43
CA GLY A 77 -5.29 12.87 -20.49
C GLY A 77 -4.05 12.06 -20.86
N LYS A 78 -3.92 11.73 -22.14
CA LYS A 78 -3.09 10.65 -22.67
C LYS A 78 -1.57 10.83 -22.48
N ASP A 79 -0.94 9.67 -22.35
CA ASP A 79 0.42 9.29 -22.74
C ASP A 79 1.60 9.76 -21.84
N GLU A 80 2.28 8.75 -21.27
CA GLU A 80 3.61 8.76 -20.63
C GLU A 80 3.82 9.48 -19.29
N GLY A 81 2.94 10.41 -18.91
CA GLY A 81 3.06 11.17 -17.64
C GLY A 81 3.02 10.31 -16.37
N SER A 82 2.28 9.19 -16.37
CA SER A 82 1.99 8.37 -15.18
C SER A 82 3.15 7.57 -14.63
N LYS A 83 4.19 7.32 -15.44
CA LYS A 83 5.36 6.56 -14.99
C LYS A 83 6.17 7.33 -13.95
N LYS A 84 6.20 8.67 -14.03
CA LYS A 84 6.93 9.52 -13.07
C LYS A 84 6.30 9.52 -11.66
N PRO A 85 5.00 9.83 -11.48
CA PRO A 85 4.36 9.71 -10.17
C PRO A 85 4.41 8.29 -9.67
N MET A 86 4.11 7.30 -10.51
CA MET A 86 4.12 5.91 -10.09
C MET A 86 5.50 5.48 -9.58
N ASN A 87 6.59 5.81 -10.28
CA ASN A 87 7.94 5.51 -9.81
C ASN A 87 8.30 6.30 -8.54
N SER A 88 7.94 7.58 -8.47
CA SER A 88 8.20 8.43 -7.31
C SER A 88 7.50 7.92 -6.05
N ILE A 89 6.22 7.56 -6.18
CA ILE A 89 5.40 7.03 -5.09
C ILE A 89 5.91 5.64 -4.69
N SER A 90 6.16 4.75 -5.66
CA SER A 90 6.66 3.39 -5.39
C SER A 90 8.02 3.40 -4.66
N ASN A 91 8.91 4.33 -5.02
CA ASN A 91 10.19 4.49 -4.33
C ASN A 91 10.01 4.93 -2.87
N GLN A 92 9.09 5.87 -2.61
CA GLN A 92 8.78 6.30 -1.24
C GLN A 92 8.15 5.16 -0.42
N VAL A 93 7.21 4.41 -1.00
CA VAL A 93 6.62 3.21 -0.38
C VAL A 93 7.71 2.20 -0.01
N THR A 94 8.64 1.94 -0.93
CA THR A 94 9.75 1.00 -0.71
C THR A 94 10.70 1.51 0.39
N LEU A 95 10.95 2.82 0.48
CA LEU A 95 11.77 3.39 1.56
C LEU A 95 11.10 3.28 2.93
N LEU A 96 9.79 3.50 3.00
CA LEU A 96 9.06 3.50 4.27
C LEU A 96 8.78 2.08 4.80
N ILE A 97 8.57 1.11 3.90
CA ILE A 97 8.23 -0.27 4.27
C ILE A 97 9.44 -1.21 4.17
N GLY A 98 10.28 -1.00 3.15
CA GLY A 98 11.38 -1.89 2.78
C GLY A 98 12.73 -1.53 3.39
N ALA A 99 12.83 -0.51 4.27
CA ALA A 99 14.08 -0.18 4.94
C ALA A 99 14.52 -1.29 5.91
N ARG A 100 15.33 -2.22 5.38
CA ARG A 100 16.34 -2.98 6.11
C ARG A 100 17.63 -2.99 5.30
#